data_AF-A0A660KLG2-F1
#
_entry.id   AF-A0A660KLG2-F1
#
_cell.length_a   1.000
_cell.length_b   1.000
_cell.length_c   1.000
_cell.angle_alpha   90.00
_cell.angle_beta   90.00
_cell.angle_gamma   90.00
#
_symmetry.space_group_name_H-M   'P 1'
#
loop_
_entity.id
_entity.type
_entity.pdbx_description
1 polymer ?
#
loop_
_entity_poly.entity_id
_entity_poly.type
_entity_poly.pdbx_seq_one_letter_code
_entity_poly.pdbx_strand_id
1 'polypeptide(L)'
;MVDELQIAIGRAELLDRLRNWGRYSTYNGSYDPRTYSGKFDAEVLEGIKLDVMTAELASSRARETGRKFETVMREVEMEVMRRLGKILAKTVDPAFAGTEEVAIEEDGAVCGVCQEEMSIGEEGRMLGCMHKFHSDCALKWLREKATCPLCRYQMQVKEFELNI
;
A
#
# COMPACT_ATOMS: atom_id res chain seq x y z
N MET A 1 -2.90 -5.18 -22.65
CA MET A 1 -3.08 -6.54 -22.09
C MET A 1 -2.83 -6.43 -20.60
N VAL A 2 -3.71 -7.00 -19.77
CA VAL A 2 -3.54 -7.03 -18.32
C VAL A 2 -2.40 -7.96 -17.95
N ASP A 3 -1.55 -7.57 -17.01
CA ASP A 3 -0.47 -8.41 -16.47
C ASP A 3 -0.57 -8.56 -14.93
N GLU A 4 0.28 -9.40 -14.35
CA GLU A 4 0.29 -9.66 -12.91
C GLU A 4 0.67 -8.42 -12.08
N LEU A 5 1.40 -7.46 -12.65
CA LEU A 5 1.75 -6.23 -11.96
C LEU A 5 0.50 -5.36 -11.76
N GLN A 6 -0.28 -5.18 -12.82
CA GLN A 6 -1.52 -4.40 -12.76
C GLN A 6 -2.52 -5.01 -11.76
N ILE A 7 -2.65 -6.33 -11.76
CA ILE A 7 -3.50 -7.04 -10.79
C ILE A 7 -2.96 -6.85 -9.35
N ALA A 8 -1.64 -6.97 -9.15
CA ALA A 8 -1.03 -6.80 -7.85
C ALA A 8 -1.15 -5.36 -7.31
N ILE A 9 -1.04 -4.34 -8.17
CA ILE A 9 -1.28 -2.93 -7.80
C ILE A 9 -2.72 -2.74 -7.34
N GLY A 10 -3.71 -3.19 -8.14
CA GLY A 10 -5.11 -3.06 -7.77
C GLY A 10 -5.46 -3.80 -6.47
N ARG A 11 -4.86 -4.98 -6.23
CA ARG A 11 -4.99 -5.68 -4.93
C ARG A 11 -4.37 -4.88 -3.77
N ALA A 12 -3.23 -4.24 -3.98
CA ALA A 12 -2.59 -3.41 -2.96
C ALA A 12 -3.44 -2.17 -2.61
N GLU A 13 -4.00 -1.49 -3.62
CA GLU A 13 -4.91 -0.36 -3.44
C GLU A 13 -6.19 -0.75 -2.71
N LEU A 14 -6.77 -1.91 -3.05
CA LEU A 14 -7.93 -2.45 -2.35
C LEU A 14 -7.61 -2.73 -0.88
N LEU A 15 -6.46 -3.36 -0.60
CA LEU A 15 -6.01 -3.61 0.77
C LEU A 15 -5.75 -2.31 1.55
N ASP A 16 -5.19 -1.29 0.91
CA ASP A 16 -5.01 0.02 1.54
C ASP A 16 -6.35 0.67 1.90
N ARG A 17 -7.31 0.69 0.97
CA ARG A 17 -8.67 1.21 1.22
C ARG A 17 -9.36 0.46 2.35
N LEU A 18 -9.27 -0.87 2.37
CA LEU A 18 -9.86 -1.70 3.43
C LEU A 18 -9.20 -1.42 4.79
N ARG A 19 -7.88 -1.27 4.84
CA ARG A 19 -7.14 -0.91 6.06
C ARG A 19 -7.49 0.49 6.54
N ASN A 20 -7.65 1.43 5.61
CA ASN A 20 -7.90 2.84 5.86
C ASN A 20 -9.39 3.19 5.67
N TRP A 21 -10.30 2.26 5.98
CA TRP A 21 -11.73 2.42 5.71
C TRP A 21 -12.28 3.75 6.24
N GLY A 22 -11.87 4.20 7.43
CA GLY A 22 -12.31 5.49 7.98
C GLY A 22 -11.94 6.73 7.15
N ARG A 23 -10.89 6.65 6.31
CA ARG A 23 -10.45 7.75 5.41
C ARG A 23 -11.19 7.73 4.07
N TYR A 24 -11.52 6.54 3.56
CA TYR A 24 -12.12 6.36 2.23
C TYR A 24 -13.62 6.08 2.27
N SER A 25 -14.16 5.79 3.45
CA SER A 25 -15.57 5.49 3.64
C SER A 25 -16.40 6.75 3.41
N THR A 26 -17.35 6.63 2.49
CA THR A 26 -18.42 7.62 2.28
C THR A 26 -19.62 7.36 3.19
N TYR A 27 -19.52 6.36 4.08
CA TYR A 27 -20.58 5.98 5.00
C TYR A 27 -20.80 7.08 6.05
N ASN A 28 -21.99 7.68 6.01
CA ASN A 28 -22.39 8.79 6.87
C ASN A 28 -23.16 8.35 8.13
N GLY A 29 -23.13 7.06 8.48
CA GLY A 29 -23.87 6.53 9.64
C GLY A 29 -25.33 6.17 9.37
N SER A 30 -25.85 6.40 8.16
CA SER A 30 -27.22 6.04 7.78
C SER A 30 -27.28 4.60 7.25
N TYR A 31 -27.11 3.61 8.12
CA TYR A 31 -27.50 2.24 7.78
C TYR A 31 -29.00 2.08 7.99
N ASP A 32 -29.78 2.22 6.91
CA ASP A 32 -31.18 1.84 6.87
C ASP A 32 -31.35 0.52 6.09
N PRO A 33 -31.64 -0.59 6.79
CA PRO A 33 -31.87 -1.90 6.15
C PRO A 33 -33.01 -1.90 5.11
N ARG A 34 -33.92 -0.91 5.14
CA ARG A 34 -35.07 -0.82 4.22
C ARG A 34 -34.75 -0.15 2.89
N THR A 35 -33.65 0.60 2.81
CA THR A 35 -33.19 1.27 1.58
C THR A 35 -31.94 0.63 0.99
N TYR A 36 -31.42 -0.43 1.61
CA TYR A 36 -30.30 -1.22 1.11
C TYR A 36 -30.65 -1.86 -0.25
N SER A 37 -30.25 -1.18 -1.32
CA SER A 37 -30.57 -1.56 -2.71
C SER A 37 -29.77 -2.75 -3.25
N GLY A 38 -29.13 -3.55 -2.39
CA GLY A 38 -28.33 -4.72 -2.81
C GLY A 38 -27.12 -4.36 -3.68
N LYS A 39 -26.69 -3.09 -3.70
CA LYS A 39 -25.45 -2.69 -4.34
C LYS A 39 -24.31 -3.26 -3.49
N PHE A 40 -23.53 -4.18 -4.07
CA PHE A 40 -22.29 -4.63 -3.46
C PHE A 40 -21.42 -3.42 -3.12
N ASP A 41 -20.78 -3.45 -1.95
CA ASP A 41 -19.80 -2.44 -1.56
C ASP A 41 -18.73 -2.31 -2.66
N ALA A 42 -18.27 -1.09 -2.92
CA ALA A 42 -17.35 -0.80 -4.02
C ALA A 42 -16.06 -1.62 -3.92
N GLU A 43 -15.59 -1.89 -2.70
CA GLU A 43 -14.45 -2.76 -2.38
C GLU A 43 -14.70 -4.21 -2.79
N VAL A 44 -15.92 -4.72 -2.58
CA VAL A 44 -16.30 -6.08 -2.98
C VAL A 44 -16.32 -6.20 -4.50
N LEU A 45 -16.88 -5.21 -5.20
CA LEU A 45 -16.89 -5.16 -6.66
C LEU A 45 -15.47 -5.09 -7.24
N GLU A 46 -14.59 -4.30 -6.63
CA GLU A 46 -13.19 -4.23 -7.07
C GLU A 46 -12.47 -5.55 -6.84
N GLY A 47 -12.70 -6.22 -5.70
CA GLY A 47 -12.17 -7.56 -5.44
C GLY A 47 -12.56 -8.57 -6.52
N ILE A 48 -13.86 -8.63 -6.84
CA ILE A 48 -14.39 -9.51 -7.89
C ILE A 48 -13.75 -9.19 -9.25
N LYS A 49 -13.61 -7.91 -9.59
CA LYS A 49 -12.98 -7.48 -10.84
C LYS A 49 -11.52 -7.95 -10.94
N LEU A 50 -10.76 -7.86 -9.86
CA LEU A 50 -9.37 -8.33 -9.80
C LEU A 50 -9.27 -9.86 -9.94
N ASP A 51 -10.22 -10.60 -9.37
CA ASP A 51 -10.29 -12.06 -9.53
C ASP A 51 -10.62 -12.45 -10.98
N VAL A 52 -11.57 -11.75 -11.61
CA VAL A 52 -11.90 -11.93 -13.04
C VAL A 52 -10.68 -11.64 -13.92
N MET A 53 -9.98 -10.53 -13.70
CA MET A 53 -8.74 -10.20 -14.42
C MET A 53 -7.67 -11.29 -14.28
N THR A 54 -7.55 -11.89 -13.08
CA THR A 54 -6.63 -13.00 -12.83
C THR A 54 -7.00 -14.24 -13.66
N ALA A 55 -8.28 -14.61 -13.68
CA ALA A 55 -8.79 -15.75 -14.44
C ALA A 55 -8.69 -15.54 -15.96
N GLU A 56 -8.91 -14.32 -16.45
CA GLU A 56 -8.75 -13.96 -17.87
C GLU A 56 -7.30 -14.07 -18.32
N LEU A 57 -6.35 -13.56 -17.52
CA LEU A 57 -4.92 -13.69 -17.80
C LEU A 57 -4.48 -15.15 -17.84
N ALA A 58 -4.91 -15.95 -16.86
CA ALA A 58 -4.64 -17.39 -16.83
C ALA A 58 -5.25 -18.11 -18.04
N SER A 59 -6.47 -17.73 -18.46
CA SER A 59 -7.15 -18.29 -19.63
C SER A 59 -6.41 -17.99 -20.93
N SER A 60 -5.93 -16.76 -21.12
CA SER A 60 -5.13 -16.39 -22.30
C SER A 60 -3.86 -17.22 -22.40
N ARG A 61 -3.10 -17.29 -21.30
CA ARG A 61 -1.84 -18.04 -21.25
C ARG A 61 -2.04 -19.55 -21.40
N ALA A 62 -3.10 -20.11 -20.84
CA ALA A 62 -3.43 -21.52 -21.02
C ALA A 62 -3.70 -21.84 -22.50
N ARG A 63 -4.42 -20.96 -23.21
CA ARG A 63 -4.66 -21.09 -24.66
C ARG A 63 -3.38 -20.96 -25.47
N GLU A 64 -2.54 -19.98 -25.15
CA GLU A 64 -1.26 -19.72 -25.85
C GLU A 64 -0.25 -20.86 -25.66
N THR A 65 -0.17 -21.43 -24.45
CA THR A 65 0.80 -22.48 -24.11
C THR A 65 0.29 -23.90 -24.31
N GLY A 66 -1.01 -24.08 -24.53
CA GLY A 66 -1.67 -25.40 -24.59
C GLY A 66 -1.65 -26.16 -23.26
N ARG A 67 -1.38 -25.47 -22.13
CA ARG A 67 -1.30 -26.08 -20.79
C ARG A 67 -2.66 -26.09 -20.11
N LYS A 68 -2.84 -26.99 -19.14
CA LYS A 68 -4.07 -27.07 -18.33
C LYS A 68 -4.33 -25.76 -17.60
N PHE A 69 -5.56 -25.25 -17.69
CA PHE A 69 -5.96 -23.98 -17.08
C PHE A 69 -5.66 -23.95 -15.58
N GLU A 70 -5.93 -25.03 -14.84
CA GLU A 70 -5.72 -25.09 -13.39
C GLU A 70 -4.24 -24.97 -12.99
N THR A 71 -3.32 -25.39 -13.87
CA THR A 71 -1.88 -25.25 -13.65
C THR A 71 -1.46 -23.81 -13.88
N VAL A 72 -1.90 -23.21 -14.99
CA VAL A 72 -1.58 -21.82 -15.33
C VAL A 72 -2.22 -20.84 -14.34
N MET A 73 -3.44 -21.10 -13.89
CA MET A 73 -4.12 -20.28 -12.88
C MET A 73 -3.30 -20.18 -11.60
N ARG A 74 -2.83 -21.33 -11.07
CA ARG A 74 -1.95 -21.34 -9.88
C ARG A 74 -0.65 -20.58 -10.10
N GLU A 75 -0.04 -20.71 -11.27
CA GLU A 75 1.19 -19.96 -11.61
C GLU A 75 0.95 -18.45 -11.65
N VAL A 76 -0.14 -18.01 -12.28
CA VAL A 76 -0.55 -16.61 -12.33
C VAL A 76 -0.85 -16.08 -10.93
N GLU A 77 -1.62 -16.82 -10.13
CA GLU A 77 -1.93 -16.47 -8.74
C GLU A 77 -0.66 -16.32 -7.90
N MET A 78 0.28 -17.27 -8.00
CA MET A 78 1.56 -17.19 -7.30
C MET A 78 2.38 -15.97 -7.71
N GLU A 79 2.42 -15.64 -9.00
CA GLU A 79 3.16 -14.47 -9.49
C GLU A 79 2.49 -13.15 -9.07
N VAL A 80 1.16 -13.07 -9.09
CA VAL A 80 0.39 -11.95 -8.53
C VAL A 80 0.71 -11.78 -7.04
N MET A 81 0.67 -12.86 -6.25
CA MET A 81 0.97 -12.81 -4.82
C MET A 81 2.42 -12.42 -4.54
N ARG A 82 3.37 -12.89 -5.35
CA ARG A 82 4.78 -12.49 -5.24
C ARG A 82 4.97 -10.99 -5.49
N ARG A 83 4.31 -10.44 -6.52
CA ARG A 83 4.35 -9.00 -6.83
C ARG A 83 3.64 -8.18 -5.75
N LEU A 84 2.47 -8.63 -5.31
CA LEU A 84 1.74 -8.00 -4.22
C LEU A 84 2.59 -7.96 -2.96
N GLY A 85 3.24 -9.06 -2.59
CA GLY A 85 4.15 -9.12 -1.46
C GLY A 85 5.29 -8.10 -1.54
N LYS A 86 5.85 -7.86 -2.74
CA LYS A 86 6.87 -6.82 -2.95
C LYS A 86 6.32 -5.41 -2.81
N ILE A 87 5.11 -5.15 -3.33
CA ILE A 87 4.44 -3.85 -3.19
C ILE A 87 4.15 -3.59 -1.71
N LEU A 88 3.54 -4.57 -1.05
CA LEU A 88 3.18 -4.47 0.35
C LEU A 88 4.42 -4.35 1.24
N ALA A 89 5.53 -5.05 0.97
CA ALA A 89 6.75 -4.93 1.77
C ALA A 89 7.27 -3.49 1.87
N LYS A 90 7.04 -2.64 0.87
CA LYS A 90 7.33 -1.20 0.95
C LYS A 90 6.39 -0.45 1.90
N THR A 91 5.18 -0.96 2.13
CA THR A 91 4.16 -0.38 3.02
C THR A 91 4.13 -0.99 4.42
N VAL A 92 4.68 -2.21 4.60
CA VAL A 92 4.73 -2.94 5.88
C VAL A 92 6.11 -2.94 6.54
N ASP A 93 7.11 -2.23 5.99
CA ASP A 93 8.38 -2.03 6.71
C ASP A 93 8.04 -1.37 8.06
N PRO A 94 8.36 -2.01 9.21
CA PRO A 94 8.09 -1.43 10.52
C PRO A 94 8.70 -0.04 10.69
N ALA A 95 9.78 0.28 9.95
CA ALA A 95 10.36 1.62 9.91
C ALA A 95 9.37 2.68 9.40
N PHE A 96 8.35 2.31 8.64
CA PHE A 96 7.31 3.20 8.15
C PHE A 96 6.07 3.30 9.03
N ALA A 97 5.96 2.48 10.08
CA ALA A 97 4.81 2.51 10.97
C ALA A 97 4.67 3.90 11.62
N GLY A 98 3.53 4.56 11.39
CA GLY A 98 3.28 5.91 11.90
C GLY A 98 3.99 7.04 11.14
N THR A 99 4.35 6.81 9.88
CA THR A 99 4.87 7.83 8.95
C THR A 99 3.99 7.94 7.71
N GLU A 100 3.98 9.10 7.07
CA GLU A 100 3.19 9.38 5.87
C GLU A 100 4.10 9.82 4.72
N GLU A 101 3.83 9.34 3.51
CA GLU A 101 4.46 9.88 2.29
C GLU A 101 3.80 11.22 1.95
N VAL A 102 4.62 12.24 1.73
CA VAL A 102 4.16 13.61 1.46
C VAL A 102 4.96 14.20 0.31
N ALA A 103 4.30 14.95 -0.55
CA ALA A 103 5.00 15.82 -1.48
C ALA A 103 5.52 17.05 -0.72
N ILE A 104 6.70 17.54 -1.09
CA ILE A 104 7.24 18.76 -0.50
C ILE A 104 6.57 19.97 -1.14
N GLU A 105 5.87 20.74 -0.31
CA GLU A 105 5.09 21.91 -0.74
C GLU A 105 5.84 23.24 -0.55
N GLU A 106 6.91 23.22 0.24
CA GLU A 106 7.66 24.42 0.66
C GLU A 106 9.02 24.47 -0.03
N ASP A 107 9.37 25.66 -0.55
CA ASP A 107 10.71 25.92 -1.08
C ASP A 107 11.72 26.02 0.07
N GLY A 108 12.93 25.48 -0.14
CA GLY A 108 14.00 25.54 0.86
C GLY A 108 13.81 24.63 2.08
N ALA A 109 12.94 23.62 2.02
CA ALA A 109 12.88 22.59 3.04
C ALA A 109 14.22 21.82 3.08
N VAL A 110 14.87 21.73 4.25
CA VAL A 110 16.17 21.04 4.38
C VAL A 110 15.97 19.72 5.10
N CYS A 111 16.52 18.64 4.55
CA CYS A 111 16.49 17.34 5.19
C CYS A 111 17.44 17.32 6.40
N GLY A 112 16.90 17.16 7.61
CA GLY A 112 17.70 17.09 8.85
C GLY A 112 18.60 15.85 8.99
N VAL A 113 18.66 14.96 7.99
CA VAL A 113 19.51 13.76 7.98
C VAL A 113 20.74 13.97 7.08
N CYS A 114 20.54 14.30 5.80
CA CYS A 114 21.65 14.55 4.86
C CYS A 114 22.08 16.02 4.79
N GLN A 115 21.30 16.94 5.37
CA GLN A 115 21.52 18.40 5.34
C GLN A 115 21.44 19.02 3.94
N GLU A 116 20.78 18.33 3.01
CA GLU A 116 20.53 18.81 1.64
C GLU A 116 19.12 19.40 1.52
N GLU A 117 18.95 20.33 0.58
CA GLU A 117 17.65 20.91 0.23
C GLU A 117 16.77 19.87 -0.46
N MET A 118 15.48 19.92 -0.14
CA MET A 118 14.43 19.07 -0.68
C MET A 118 13.62 19.91 -1.68
N SER A 119 13.44 19.39 -2.90
CA SER A 119 12.81 20.14 -3.98
C SER A 119 11.28 20.13 -3.86
N ILE A 120 10.61 21.21 -4.30
CA ILE A 120 9.15 21.22 -4.38
C ILE A 120 8.67 20.11 -5.33
N GLY A 121 7.68 19.35 -4.88
CA GLY A 121 7.13 18.19 -5.60
C GLY A 121 7.96 16.91 -5.45
N GLU A 122 9.10 16.96 -4.74
CA GLU A 122 9.85 15.75 -4.39
C GLU A 122 9.09 14.91 -3.36
N GLU A 123 9.27 13.59 -3.44
CA GLU A 123 8.69 12.64 -2.49
C GLU A 123 9.47 12.65 -1.16
N GLY A 124 8.86 13.26 -0.14
CA GLY A 124 9.33 13.24 1.22
C GLY A 124 8.57 12.24 2.10
N ARG A 125 9.07 12.08 3.31
CA ARG A 125 8.42 11.31 4.35
C ARG A 125 8.27 12.14 5.62
N MET A 126 7.04 12.19 6.11
CA MET A 126 6.64 12.89 7.33
C MET A 126 6.51 11.90 8.48
N LEU A 127 7.16 12.18 9.60
CA LEU A 127 7.03 11.39 10.82
C LEU A 127 5.80 11.80 11.63
N GLY A 128 5.36 11.00 12.61
CA GLY A 128 4.25 11.33 13.51
C GLY A 128 4.44 12.60 14.37
N CYS A 129 5.63 13.20 14.34
CA CYS A 129 5.93 14.51 14.92
C CYS A 129 5.94 15.67 13.89
N MET A 130 5.43 15.43 12.68
CA MET A 130 5.30 16.38 11.56
C MET A 130 6.62 16.86 10.91
N HIS A 131 7.77 16.33 11.30
CA HIS A 131 9.03 16.62 10.62
C HIS A 131 9.16 15.82 9.32
N LYS A 132 9.65 16.50 8.26
CA LYS A 132 9.80 15.97 6.91
C LYS A 132 11.27 15.71 6.58
N PHE A 133 11.53 14.64 5.83
CA PHE A 133 12.85 14.25 5.34
C PHE A 133 12.72 13.64 3.94
N HIS A 134 13.82 13.48 3.19
CA HIS A 134 13.82 12.58 2.02
C HIS A 134 13.34 11.19 2.46
N SER A 135 12.53 10.53 1.62
CA SER A 135 11.97 9.21 1.94
C SER A 135 13.06 8.19 2.31
N ASP A 136 14.15 8.15 1.54
CA ASP A 136 15.31 7.28 1.79
C ASP A 136 16.10 7.65 3.05
N CYS A 137 16.20 8.95 3.37
CA CYS A 137 16.88 9.43 4.56
C CYS A 137 16.12 9.05 5.83
N ALA A 138 14.80 9.26 5.85
CA ALA A 138 13.93 8.84 6.94
C ALA A 138 14.04 7.33 7.16
N LEU A 139 13.99 6.55 6.07
CA LEU A 139 14.12 5.09 6.10
C LEU A 139 15.41 4.62 6.76
N LYS A 140 16.54 5.10 6.25
CA LYS A 140 17.86 4.68 6.74
C LYS A 140 18.00 4.99 8.23
N TRP A 141 17.52 6.16 8.65
CA TRP A 141 17.56 6.55 10.05
C TRP A 141 16.64 5.69 10.93
N LEU A 142 15.39 5.48 10.53
CA LEU A 142 14.40 4.75 11.33
C LEU A 142 14.72 3.27 11.51
N ARG A 143 15.47 2.67 10.58
CA ARG A 143 15.98 1.30 10.71
C ARG A 143 17.02 1.16 11.82
N GLU A 144 17.81 2.19 12.07
CA GLU A 144 18.82 2.19 13.13
C GLU A 144 18.26 2.75 14.44
N LYS A 145 17.41 3.77 14.36
CA LYS A 145 16.88 4.53 15.49
C LYS A 145 15.42 4.89 15.23
N ALA A 146 14.51 4.29 15.98
CA ALA A 146 13.07 4.59 15.95
C ALA A 146 12.74 5.96 16.61
N THR A 147 13.51 7.01 16.32
CA THR A 147 13.35 8.35 16.88
C THR A 147 13.56 9.41 15.80
N CYS A 148 12.82 10.51 15.86
CA CYS A 148 13.03 11.65 14.96
C CYS A 148 14.44 12.28 15.13
N PRO A 149 15.20 12.51 14.03
CA PRO A 149 16.50 13.18 14.08
C PRO A 149 16.47 14.58 14.70
N LEU A 150 15.36 15.31 14.53
CA LEU A 150 15.23 16.72 14.93
C LEU A 150 14.72 16.89 16.36
N CYS A 151 13.66 16.16 16.74
CA CYS A 151 13.01 16.36 18.03
C CYS A 151 13.10 15.15 18.98
N ARG A 152 13.73 14.05 18.56
CA ARG A 152 13.85 12.79 19.31
C ARG A 152 12.52 12.13 19.69
N TYR A 153 11.41 12.55 19.08
CA TYR A 153 10.12 11.88 19.22
C TYR A 153 10.27 10.39 18.88
N GLN A 154 9.87 9.52 19.81
CA GLN A 154 9.97 8.08 19.66
C GLN A 154 8.81 7.56 18.81
N MET A 155 9.13 6.84 17.74
CA MET A 155 8.12 6.23 16.90
C MET A 155 7.45 5.08 17.64
N GLN A 156 6.12 5.05 17.63
CA GLN A 156 5.36 3.92 18.17
C GLN A 156 5.40 2.76 17.19
N VAL A 157 6.48 1.98 17.23
CA VAL A 157 6.51 0.67 16.60
C VAL A 157 5.62 -0.23 17.45
N LYS A 158 4.39 -0.50 17.00
CA LYS A 158 3.60 -1.56 17.63
C LYS A 158 4.34 -2.86 17.37
N GLU A 159 5.01 -3.38 18.39
CA GLU A 159 5.39 -4.80 18.39
C GLU A 159 4.08 -5.56 18.23
N PHE A 160 3.92 -6.24 17.09
CA PHE A 160 2.93 -7.28 16.99
C PHE A 160 3.44 -8.40 17.91
N GLU A 161 3.00 -8.40 19.16
CA GLU A 161 3.02 -9.59 19.99
C GLU A 161 2.18 -10.64 19.27
N LEU A 162 2.84 -11.46 18.45
CA LEU A 162 2.28 -12.71 17.97
C LEU A 162 2.16 -13.60 19.20
N ASN A 163 1.01 -13.53 19.87
CA ASN A 163 0.58 -14.55 20.81
C ASN A 163 0.28 -15.82 19.98
N ILE A 164 1.34 -16.57 19.69
CA ILE A 164 1.30 -17.94 19.17
C ILE A 164 1.01 -18.88 20.35
#